data_AF-A0AAE1J918-F1
#
_entry.id   AF-A0AAE1J918-F1
#
_cell.length_a   1.000
_cell.length_b   1.000
_cell.length_c   1.000
_cell.angle_alpha   90.00
_cell.angle_beta   90.00
_cell.angle_gamma   90.00
#
_symmetry.space_group_name_H-M   'P 1'
#
loop_
_entity.id
_entity.type
_entity.pdbx_description
1 polymer ?
#
loop_
_entity_poly.entity_id
_entity_poly.type
_entity_poly.pdbx_seq_one_letter_code
_entity_poly.pdbx_strand_id
1 'polypeptide(L)'
;MSTSAVLFNALVKPMEIMMKDPSIFFVKLYTGYFYGVFYTFFEVFPLVFPVMYGFNLGQSGLTFLSCLVGVIIGLAAYFAYLQFYMVPDNINRGFREQEHRLVPAIIGSFLLPIGLFIFAWTADPSIR
;
A
#
# COMPACT_ATOMS: atom_id res chain seq x y z
N MET A 1 12.30 -9.28 32.59
CA MET A 1 12.95 -9.56 31.29
C MET A 1 14.14 -8.62 31.13
N SER A 2 15.31 -9.13 30.74
CA SER A 2 16.49 -8.29 30.47
C SER A 2 16.24 -7.42 29.23
N THR A 3 16.68 -6.16 29.23
CA THR A 3 16.56 -5.23 28.09
C THR A 3 17.20 -5.77 26.82
N SER A 4 18.29 -6.52 26.93
CA SER A 4 18.93 -7.22 25.80
C SER A 4 18.01 -8.30 25.19
N ALA A 5 17.26 -9.03 26.02
CA ALA A 5 16.32 -10.04 25.53
C ALA A 5 15.10 -9.39 24.84
N VAL A 6 14.65 -8.23 25.31
CA VAL A 6 13.58 -7.46 24.63
C VAL A 6 14.07 -6.98 23.26
N LEU A 7 15.28 -6.44 23.18
CA LEU A 7 15.86 -5.96 21.91
C LEU A 7 16.05 -7.10 20.90
N PHE A 8 16.57 -8.25 21.36
CA PHE A 8 16.72 -9.43 20.51
C PHE A 8 15.37 -9.95 20.00
N ASN A 9 14.37 -10.06 20.88
CA ASN A 9 13.03 -10.47 20.47
C ASN A 9 12.34 -9.45 19.54
N ALA A 10 12.64 -8.16 19.66
CA ALA A 10 12.04 -7.14 18.80
C ALA A 10 12.65 -7.13 17.38
N LEU A 11 13.95 -7.42 17.24
CA LEU A 11 14.65 -7.31 15.95
C LEU A 11 14.79 -8.66 15.23
N VAL A 12 15.13 -9.72 15.96
CA VAL A 12 15.50 -11.01 15.35
C VAL A 12 14.27 -11.89 15.13
N LYS A 13 13.32 -11.93 16.06
CA LYS A 13 12.13 -12.77 15.92
C LYS A 13 11.26 -12.43 14.71
N PRO A 14 10.99 -11.15 14.38
CA PRO A 14 10.19 -10.85 13.19
C PRO A 14 10.87 -11.30 11.90
N MET A 15 12.19 -11.14 11.79
CA MET A 15 12.97 -11.59 10.64
C MET A 15 12.96 -13.13 10.54
N GLU A 16 13.10 -13.82 11.67
CA GLU A 16 13.01 -15.28 11.75
C GLU A 16 11.63 -15.79 11.33
N ILE A 17 10.55 -15.18 11.82
CA ILE A 17 9.16 -15.52 11.46
C ILE A 17 8.95 -15.29 9.96
N MET A 18 9.40 -14.14 9.44
CA MET A 18 9.27 -13.82 8.03
C MET A 18 10.00 -14.83 7.13
N MET A 19 11.16 -15.37 7.55
CA MET A 19 11.88 -16.37 6.76
C MET A 19 11.32 -17.79 6.92
N LYS A 20 10.74 -18.12 8.07
CA LYS A 20 10.21 -19.47 8.35
C LYS A 20 8.80 -19.69 7.84
N ASP A 21 8.02 -18.63 7.69
CA ASP A 21 6.65 -18.68 7.15
C ASP A 21 6.63 -18.08 5.74
N PRO A 22 6.55 -18.91 4.68
CA PRO A 22 6.54 -18.44 3.30
C PRO A 22 5.40 -17.48 2.99
N SER A 23 4.24 -17.64 3.64
CA SER A 23 3.09 -16.77 3.39
C SER A 23 3.39 -15.32 3.82
N ILE A 24 3.95 -15.16 5.01
CA ILE A 24 4.36 -13.86 5.56
C ILE A 24 5.47 -13.27 4.71
N PHE A 25 6.43 -14.08 4.26
CA PHE A 25 7.51 -13.64 3.38
C PHE A 25 6.98 -12.93 2.13
N PHE A 26 6.06 -13.57 1.38
CA PHE A 26 5.51 -13.00 0.15
C PHE A 26 4.70 -11.73 0.41
N VAL A 27 3.91 -11.69 1.48
CA VAL A 27 3.16 -10.48 1.86
C VAL A 27 4.09 -9.32 2.17
N LYS A 28 5.17 -9.57 2.91
CA LYS A 28 6.15 -8.53 3.25
C LYS A 28 6.94 -8.07 2.03
N LEU A 29 7.33 -8.99 1.15
CA LEU A 29 7.99 -8.68 -0.11
C LEU A 29 7.11 -7.80 -1.00
N TYR A 30 5.84 -8.18 -1.18
CA TYR A 30 4.88 -7.42 -1.96
C TYR A 30 4.61 -6.03 -1.35
N THR A 31 4.50 -5.95 -0.03
CA THR A 31 4.35 -4.66 0.68
C THR A 31 5.57 -3.77 0.43
N GLY A 32 6.78 -4.32 0.51
CA GLY A 32 8.02 -3.60 0.20
C GLY A 32 8.05 -3.08 -1.24
N TYR A 33 7.66 -3.89 -2.22
CA TYR A 33 7.52 -3.47 -3.61
C TYR A 33 6.53 -2.31 -3.77
N PHE A 34 5.35 -2.40 -3.15
CA PHE A 34 4.34 -1.35 -3.17
C PHE A 34 4.88 -0.02 -2.61
N TYR A 35 5.58 -0.07 -1.47
CA TYR A 35 6.22 1.11 -0.90
C TYR A 35 7.32 1.67 -1.80
N GLY A 36 8.12 0.82 -2.44
CA GLY A 36 9.13 1.24 -3.41
C GLY A 36 8.51 2.07 -4.53
N VAL A 37 7.46 1.53 -5.18
CA VAL A 37 6.72 2.25 -6.23
C VAL A 37 6.11 3.55 -5.71
N PHE A 38 5.51 3.53 -4.51
CA PHE A 38 4.94 4.73 -3.90
C PHE A 38 6.00 5.83 -3.69
N TYR A 39 7.18 5.48 -3.19
CA TYR A 39 8.25 6.45 -2.97
C TYR A 39 8.84 7.00 -4.26
N THR A 40 8.88 6.22 -5.34
CA THR A 40 9.32 6.70 -6.66
C THR A 40 8.46 7.86 -7.16
N PHE A 41 7.17 7.95 -6.78
CA PHE A 41 6.33 9.08 -7.18
C PHE A 41 6.80 10.44 -6.63
N PHE A 42 7.55 10.48 -5.51
CA PHE A 42 8.14 11.73 -5.03
C PHE A 42 9.16 12.31 -6.00
N GLU A 43 9.82 11.48 -6.81
CA GLU A 43 10.77 11.91 -7.82
C GLU A 43 10.10 12.10 -9.20
N VAL A 44 9.13 11.25 -9.53
CA VAL A 44 8.46 11.29 -10.85
C VAL A 44 7.50 12.48 -10.98
N PHE A 45 6.75 12.86 -9.93
CA PHE A 45 5.83 13.99 -10.00
C PHE A 45 6.50 15.33 -10.35
N PRO A 46 7.60 15.76 -9.69
CA PRO A 46 8.30 16.98 -10.07
C PRO A 46 9.02 16.89 -11.43
N LEU A 47 9.18 15.70 -12.00
CA LEU A 47 9.73 15.52 -13.35
C LEU A 47 8.66 15.60 -14.43
N VAL A 48 7.50 14.98 -14.21
CA VAL A 48 6.42 14.90 -15.22
C VAL A 48 5.56 16.16 -15.24
N PHE A 49 5.08 16.65 -14.10
CA PHE A 49 4.08 17.74 -14.08
C PHE A 49 4.66 19.10 -14.52
N PRO A 50 5.86 19.53 -14.11
CA PRO A 50 6.45 20.77 -14.63
C PRO A 50 6.83 20.68 -16.12
N VAL A 51 7.47 19.58 -16.53
CA VAL A 51 8.02 19.44 -17.89
C VAL A 51 6.93 19.15 -18.91
N MET A 52 5.99 18.25 -18.62
CA MET A 52 4.96 17.82 -19.56
C MET A 52 3.66 18.62 -19.43
N TYR A 53 3.31 19.11 -18.24
CA TYR A 53 2.06 19.81 -17.98
C TYR A 53 2.24 21.32 -17.73
N GLY A 54 3.47 21.82 -17.65
CA GLY A 54 3.76 23.23 -17.40
C GLY A 54 3.35 23.70 -16.00
N PHE A 55 3.21 22.79 -15.04
CA PHE A 55 2.76 23.15 -13.68
C PHE A 55 3.84 23.94 -12.95
N ASN A 56 3.41 24.95 -12.18
CA ASN A 56 4.31 25.63 -11.26
C ASN A 56 4.60 24.76 -10.01
N LEU A 57 5.54 25.20 -9.18
CA LEU A 57 5.98 24.45 -7.99
C LEU A 57 4.82 24.17 -7.01
N GLY A 58 3.91 25.13 -6.83
CA GLY A 58 2.75 24.99 -5.95
C GLY A 58 1.74 23.98 -6.49
N GLN A 59 1.42 24.04 -7.79
CA GLN A 59 0.50 23.10 -8.46
C GLN A 59 1.04 21.66 -8.44
N SER A 60 2.35 21.48 -8.57
CA SER A 60 3.02 20.16 -8.41
C SER A 60 2.96 19.66 -6.97
N GLY A 61 2.90 20.56 -5.97
CA GLY A 61 2.59 20.19 -4.59
C GLY A 61 1.16 19.69 -4.42
N LEU A 62 0.20 20.34 -5.09
CA LEU A 62 -1.22 19.95 -5.03
C LEU A 62 -1.47 18.55 -5.61
N THR A 63 -0.69 18.09 -6.59
CA THR A 63 -0.87 16.73 -7.14
C THR A 63 -0.62 15.64 -6.11
N PHE A 64 0.17 15.87 -5.06
CA PHE A 64 0.32 14.92 -3.95
C PHE A 64 -0.95 14.76 -3.09
N LEU A 65 -1.88 15.71 -3.14
CA LEU A 65 -3.19 15.55 -2.47
C LEU A 65 -4.01 14.41 -3.08
N SER A 66 -3.75 14.03 -4.33
CA SER A 66 -4.38 12.85 -4.94
C SER A 66 -4.07 11.58 -4.15
N CYS A 67 -2.86 11.44 -3.61
CA CYS A 67 -2.47 10.34 -2.75
C CYS A 67 -3.29 10.34 -1.45
N LEU A 68 -3.51 11.51 -0.84
CA LEU A 68 -4.35 11.64 0.35
C LEU A 68 -5.79 11.18 0.08
N VAL A 69 -6.37 11.61 -1.05
CA VAL A 69 -7.71 11.18 -1.46
C VAL A 69 -7.76 9.65 -1.65
N GLY A 70 -6.76 9.07 -2.31
CA GLY A 70 -6.66 7.62 -2.47
C GLY A 70 -6.59 6.86 -1.13
N VAL A 71 -5.82 7.37 -0.17
CA VAL A 71 -5.73 6.79 1.18
C VAL A 71 -7.07 6.89 1.92
N ILE A 72 -7.77 8.03 1.83
CA ILE A 72 -9.08 8.21 2.48
C ILE A 72 -10.10 7.21 1.91
N ILE A 73 -10.14 7.06 0.59
CA ILE A 73 -11.04 6.09 -0.07
C ILE A 73 -10.69 4.66 0.35
N GLY A 74 -9.40 4.30 0.33
CA GLY A 74 -8.94 2.98 0.75
C GLY A 74 -9.27 2.67 2.22
N LEU A 75 -9.10 3.66 3.10
CA LEU A 75 -9.42 3.55 4.51
C LEU A 75 -10.92 3.37 4.74
N ALA A 76 -11.76 4.16 4.05
CA ALA A 76 -13.21 4.04 4.11
C ALA A 76 -13.68 2.66 3.62
N ALA A 77 -13.13 2.16 2.51
CA ALA A 77 -13.43 0.83 1.98
C ALA A 77 -13.00 -0.28 2.96
N TYR A 78 -11.84 -0.15 3.60
CA TYR A 78 -11.36 -1.11 4.58
C TYR A 78 -12.20 -1.10 5.87
N PHE A 79 -12.60 0.08 6.36
CA PHE A 79 -13.52 0.17 7.50
C PHE A 79 -14.89 -0.42 7.18
N ALA A 80 -15.41 -0.20 5.98
CA ALA A 80 -16.64 -0.85 5.53
C ALA A 80 -16.48 -2.39 5.52
N TYR A 81 -15.38 -2.90 4.98
CA TYR A 81 -15.08 -4.34 5.03
C TYR A 81 -15.02 -4.88 6.46
N LEU A 82 -14.37 -4.17 7.38
CA LEU A 82 -14.31 -4.55 8.78
C LEU A 82 -15.71 -4.60 9.42
N GLN A 83 -16.49 -3.54 9.26
CA GLN A 83 -17.78 -3.38 9.92
C GLN A 83 -18.84 -4.33 9.36
N PHE A 84 -18.90 -4.52 8.05
CA PHE A 84 -19.97 -5.28 7.40
C PHE A 84 -19.64 -6.76 7.22
N TYR A 85 -18.37 -7.13 7.14
CA TYR A 85 -17.96 -8.51 6.87
C TYR A 85 -17.17 -9.11 8.03
N MET A 86 -16.00 -8.54 8.36
CA MET A 86 -15.05 -9.20 9.26
C MET A 86 -15.49 -9.25 10.73
N VAL A 87 -16.06 -8.16 11.27
CA VAL A 87 -16.52 -8.11 12.67
C VAL A 87 -17.74 -9.00 12.89
N PRO A 88 -18.82 -8.94 12.08
CA PRO A 88 -19.95 -9.84 12.23
C PRO A 88 -19.59 -11.32 12.03
N ASP A 89 -18.71 -11.63 11.09
CA ASP A 89 -18.26 -13.02 10.86
C ASP A 89 -17.47 -13.56 12.06
N ASN A 90 -16.57 -12.77 12.64
CA ASN A 90 -15.81 -13.16 13.84
C ASN A 90 -16.70 -13.35 15.08
N ILE A 91 -17.75 -12.54 15.24
CA ILE A 91 -18.70 -12.68 16.36
C ILE A 91 -19.49 -13.99 16.22
N ASN A 92 -19.92 -14.33 15.00
CA ASN A 92 -20.78 -15.49 14.75
C ASN A 92 -20.02 -16.81 14.65
N ARG A 93 -18.77 -16.80 14.14
CA ARG A 93 -18.01 -18.01 13.81
C ARG A 93 -16.68 -18.16 14.55
N GLY A 94 -16.34 -17.21 15.44
CA GLY A 94 -15.06 -17.17 16.13
C GLY A 94 -13.93 -16.61 15.25
N PHE A 95 -12.72 -16.50 15.83
CA PHE A 95 -11.57 -15.96 15.11
C PHE A 95 -11.10 -16.91 14.00
N ARG A 96 -11.16 -16.43 12.76
CA ARG A 96 -10.65 -17.14 11.58
C ARG A 96 -9.13 -16.98 11.44
N GLU A 97 -8.56 -17.80 10.57
CA GLU A 97 -7.15 -17.75 10.18
C GLU A 97 -6.76 -16.34 9.71
N GLN A 98 -5.51 -15.95 9.99
CA GLN A 98 -5.03 -14.59 9.71
C GLN A 98 -5.04 -14.24 8.22
N GLU A 99 -4.99 -15.26 7.35
CA GLU A 99 -5.03 -15.14 5.88
C GLU A 99 -6.34 -14.55 5.36
N HIS A 100 -7.46 -14.73 6.07
CA HIS A 100 -8.73 -14.14 5.67
C HIS A 100 -8.69 -12.60 5.67
N ARG A 101 -7.78 -11.99 6.43
CA ARG A 101 -7.57 -10.53 6.43
C ARG A 101 -6.87 -10.04 5.16
N LEU A 102 -6.28 -10.94 4.38
CA LEU A 102 -5.56 -10.63 3.15
C LEU A 102 -6.49 -10.53 1.92
N VAL A 103 -7.75 -10.97 2.04
CA VAL A 103 -8.71 -10.97 0.93
C VAL A 103 -8.90 -9.58 0.30
N PRO A 104 -9.05 -8.47 1.07
CA PRO A 104 -9.10 -7.14 0.48
C PRO A 104 -7.82 -6.73 -0.25
N ALA A 105 -6.65 -7.25 0.16
CA ALA A 105 -5.36 -6.93 -0.45
C ALA A 105 -5.26 -7.50 -1.88
N ILE A 106 -5.98 -8.58 -2.20
CA ILE A 106 -6.05 -9.14 -3.56
C ILE A 106 -6.66 -8.11 -4.51
N ILE A 107 -7.75 -7.44 -4.11
CA ILE A 107 -8.38 -6.38 -4.92
C ILE A 107 -7.40 -5.22 -5.08
N GLY A 108 -6.73 -4.82 -4.00
CA GLY A 108 -5.69 -3.79 -4.03
C GLY A 108 -4.53 -4.11 -4.98
N SER A 109 -4.19 -5.39 -5.17
CA SER A 109 -3.10 -5.79 -6.06
C SER A 109 -3.36 -5.55 -7.54
N PHE A 110 -4.63 -5.53 -7.97
CA PHE A 110 -4.98 -5.15 -9.35
C PHE A 110 -5.06 -3.64 -9.53
N LEU A 111 -5.39 -2.90 -8.47
CA LEU A 111 -5.51 -1.45 -8.54
C LEU A 111 -4.16 -0.78 -8.80
N LEU A 112 -3.07 -1.33 -8.25
CA LEU A 112 -1.71 -0.82 -8.46
C LEU A 112 -1.29 -0.80 -9.96
N PRO A 113 -1.27 -1.93 -10.70
CA PRO A 113 -0.85 -1.92 -12.10
C PRO A 113 -1.80 -1.11 -12.98
N ILE A 114 -3.12 -1.12 -12.70
CA ILE A 114 -4.09 -0.28 -13.43
C ILE A 114 -3.77 1.21 -13.23
N GLY A 115 -3.52 1.63 -11.99
CA GLY A 115 -3.16 3.02 -11.69
C GLY A 115 -1.84 3.44 -12.34
N LEU A 116 -0.83 2.56 -12.32
CA LEU A 116 0.45 2.81 -13.00
C LEU A 116 0.29 2.93 -14.52
N PHE A 117 -0.54 2.07 -15.12
CA PHE A 117 -0.80 2.11 -16.55
C PHE A 117 -1.50 3.41 -16.96
N ILE A 118 -2.54 3.81 -16.22
CA ILE A 118 -3.24 5.08 -16.45
C ILE A 118 -2.26 6.25 -16.31
N PHE A 119 -1.43 6.25 -15.26
CA PHE A 119 -0.43 7.31 -15.06
C PHE A 119 0.54 7.39 -16.24
N ALA A 120 1.15 6.26 -16.64
CA ALA A 120 2.09 6.21 -17.76
C ALA A 120 1.44 6.66 -19.08
N TRP A 121 0.21 6.22 -19.35
CA TRP A 121 -0.55 6.61 -20.54
C TRP A 121 -0.84 8.10 -20.58
N THR A 122 -1.27 8.69 -19.46
CA THR A 122 -1.56 10.13 -19.39
C THR A 122 -0.30 10.99 -19.42
N ALA A 123 0.85 10.44 -19.03
CA ALA A 123 2.12 11.18 -19.04
C ALA A 123 2.75 11.29 -20.44
N ASP A 124 2.30 10.51 -21.43
CA ASP A 124 2.84 10.51 -22.78
C ASP A 124 2.39 11.76 -23.58
N PRO A 125 3.33 12.63 -24.02
CA PRO A 125 3.00 13.80 -24.83
C PRO A 125 2.42 13.46 -26.21
N SER A 126 2.69 12.27 -26.74
CA SER A 126 2.26 11.87 -28.09
C SER A 126 0.77 11.47 -28.17
N ILE A 127 0.17 11.16 -27.03
CA ILE A 127 -1.25 10.80 -26.92
C ILE A 127 -2.11 12.06 -26.69
N ARG A 128 -1.49 13.23 -26.48
CA ARG A 128 -2.16 14.50 -26.20
C ARG A 128 -2.13 15.48 -27.36
#